data_AF-A0A3D0F679-F1
#
_entry.id   AF-A0A3D0F679-F1
#
_cell.length_a   1.000
_cell.length_b   1.000
_cell.length_c   1.000
_cell.angle_alpha   90.00
_cell.angle_beta   90.00
_cell.angle_gamma   90.00
#
_symmetry.space_group_name_H-M   'P 1'
#
loop_
_entity.id
_entity.type
_entity.pdbx_description
1 polymer ?
#
loop_
_entity_poly.entity_id
_entity_poly.type
_entity_poly.pdbx_seq_one_letter_code
_entity_poly.pdbx_strand_id
1 'polypeptide(L)'
;MSFLNKFLLLLQCLVLSFTCLSAQKMSRAEYIKRYKDIAIEQMKSHAIPASIILAQACLESGDGNSTLAKQANNHFGIKCHNWKGDTFLHTDDAKNECFRKYKNPEESFRDHSEFLRYRERYQSLFDLKPTDYKGWAHGLKKAGYATNPNYAQLLIKIIEDYSLFKYDLLKTILPPSPTVIIDEKIITQESGKSEYHFTLSRVLLSKNGVLFVVAGQGESYSSIASEFNLFTKELLKFNDLKQEIPLKDGTTVYIERKRREGDKNLSKHIVEKGDSMYEISQKYAIKLNRLYKINGVKNGYEPNEGDQVKLR
;
A
#
# COMPACT_ATOMS: atom_id res chain seq x y z
N MET A 1 29.28 -52.13 -56.91
CA MET A 1 29.05 -52.49 -55.50
C MET A 1 29.84 -51.58 -54.53
N SER A 2 30.51 -50.50 -54.94
CA SER A 2 29.99 -49.14 -55.15
C SER A 2 28.59 -48.81 -54.60
N PHE A 3 28.54 -47.79 -53.73
CA PHE A 3 27.41 -46.99 -53.23
C PHE A 3 26.54 -47.43 -52.04
N LEU A 4 26.39 -48.71 -51.67
CA LEU A 4 25.40 -49.06 -50.62
C LEU A 4 25.90 -48.97 -49.16
N ASN A 5 27.21 -49.08 -48.89
CA ASN A 5 27.73 -49.20 -47.51
C ASN A 5 28.21 -47.89 -46.88
N LYS A 6 28.15 -46.76 -47.58
CA LYS A 6 28.47 -45.43 -46.99
C LYS A 6 27.24 -44.67 -46.50
N PHE A 7 26.04 -45.11 -46.85
CA PHE A 7 24.80 -44.46 -46.41
C PHE A 7 24.31 -45.00 -45.05
N LEU A 8 24.71 -46.21 -44.66
CA LEU A 8 24.28 -46.82 -43.39
C LEU A 8 25.04 -46.29 -42.15
N LEU A 9 26.24 -45.73 -42.33
CA LEU A 9 27.03 -45.12 -41.25
C LEU A 9 26.71 -43.64 -41.01
N LEU A 10 25.95 -42.98 -41.90
CA LEU A 10 25.46 -41.62 -41.70
C LEU A 10 24.06 -41.56 -41.06
N LEU A 11 23.33 -42.67 -41.02
CA LEU A 11 22.00 -42.73 -40.41
C LEU A 11 22.00 -43.16 -38.93
N GLN A 12 23.10 -43.72 -38.42
CA GLN A 12 23.22 -44.09 -36.99
C GLN A 12 23.79 -42.97 -36.10
N CYS A 13 24.32 -41.89 -36.67
CA CYS A 13 24.76 -40.72 -35.91
C CYS A 13 23.70 -39.62 -35.77
N LEU A 14 22.51 -39.78 -36.35
CA LEU A 14 21.44 -38.76 -36.32
C LEU A 14 20.26 -39.11 -35.40
N VAL A 15 20.46 -39.99 -34.41
CA VAL A 15 19.41 -40.37 -33.44
C VAL A 15 19.83 -40.13 -31.98
N LEU A 16 21.05 -39.64 -31.73
CA LEU A 16 21.47 -39.29 -30.38
C LEU A 16 21.46 -37.78 -30.20
N SER A 17 20.58 -37.32 -29.31
CA SER A 17 20.49 -35.98 -28.69
C SER A 17 19.47 -34.96 -29.25
N PHE A 18 18.22 -35.40 -29.47
CA PHE A 18 17.10 -34.56 -29.01
C PHE A 18 16.96 -34.75 -27.49
N THR A 19 17.93 -34.25 -26.72
CA THR A 19 17.65 -33.94 -25.32
C THR A 19 16.61 -32.83 -25.36
N CYS A 20 15.37 -33.17 -25.01
CA CYS A 20 14.34 -32.18 -24.75
C CYS A 20 14.95 -31.15 -23.78
N LEU A 21 15.22 -29.91 -24.24
CA LEU A 21 15.65 -28.83 -23.35
C LEU A 21 14.47 -28.54 -22.42
N SER A 22 14.37 -29.29 -21.33
CA SER A 22 13.51 -28.90 -20.22
C SER A 22 14.14 -27.65 -19.64
N ALA A 23 13.42 -26.53 -19.67
CA ALA A 23 13.90 -25.29 -19.07
C ALA A 23 14.21 -25.55 -17.59
N GLN A 24 15.49 -25.43 -17.21
CA GLN A 24 15.92 -25.70 -15.84
C GLN A 24 15.14 -24.81 -14.87
N LYS A 25 14.57 -25.44 -13.82
CA LYS A 25 13.84 -24.72 -12.76
C LYS A 25 14.82 -23.77 -12.07
N MET A 26 14.44 -22.49 -11.96
CA MET A 26 15.25 -21.50 -11.26
C MET A 26 15.31 -21.86 -9.78
N SER A 27 16.52 -21.91 -9.22
CA SER A 27 16.70 -22.08 -7.78
C SER A 27 16.36 -20.77 -7.04
N ARG A 28 16.01 -20.89 -5.76
CA ARG A 28 15.77 -19.71 -4.91
C ARG A 28 16.97 -18.78 -4.83
N ALA A 29 18.18 -19.32 -4.79
CA ALA A 29 19.41 -18.51 -4.77
C ALA A 29 19.56 -17.67 -6.05
N GLU A 30 19.28 -18.25 -7.22
CA GLU A 30 19.28 -17.53 -8.50
C GLU A 30 18.18 -16.47 -8.56
N TYR A 31 16.98 -16.80 -8.08
CA TYR A 31 15.87 -15.86 -7.99
C TYR A 31 16.21 -14.66 -7.11
N ILE A 32 16.72 -14.90 -5.90
CA ILE A 32 17.16 -13.84 -4.98
C ILE A 32 18.24 -12.98 -5.65
N LYS A 33 19.25 -13.60 -6.26
CA LYS A 33 20.32 -12.87 -6.95
C LYS A 33 19.77 -11.96 -8.05
N ARG A 34 18.76 -12.43 -8.79
CA ARG A 34 18.13 -11.69 -9.89
C ARG A 34 17.29 -10.51 -9.43
N TYR A 35 16.57 -10.63 -8.31
CA TYR A 35 15.53 -9.66 -7.92
C TYR A 35 15.86 -8.85 -6.65
N LYS A 36 16.98 -9.12 -5.97
CA LYS A 36 17.34 -8.39 -4.74
C LYS A 36 17.41 -6.87 -4.92
N ASP A 37 17.92 -6.40 -6.05
CA ASP A 37 18.11 -4.96 -6.25
C ASP A 37 16.76 -4.27 -6.46
N ILE A 38 15.80 -4.93 -7.12
CA ILE A 38 14.42 -4.44 -7.22
C ILE A 38 13.78 -4.33 -5.83
N ALA A 39 13.94 -5.36 -5.00
CA ALA A 39 13.40 -5.36 -3.64
C ALA A 39 14.02 -4.26 -2.75
N ILE A 40 15.32 -4.02 -2.89
CA ILE A 40 16.02 -2.91 -2.21
C ILE A 40 15.48 -1.55 -2.70
N GLU A 41 15.28 -1.37 -4.00
CA GLU A 41 14.69 -0.13 -4.53
C GLU A 41 13.24 0.07 -4.07
N GLN A 42 12.45 -1.01 -3.98
CA GLN A 42 11.11 -0.96 -3.41
C GLN A 42 11.15 -0.62 -1.91
N MET A 43 12.09 -1.16 -1.15
CA MET A 43 12.30 -0.78 0.26
C MET A 43 12.59 0.70 0.39
N LYS A 44 13.51 1.25 -0.41
CA LYS A 44 13.85 2.68 -0.40
C LYS A 44 12.65 3.58 -0.70
N SER A 45 11.80 3.18 -1.64
CA SER A 45 10.69 4.01 -2.12
C SER A 45 9.39 3.82 -1.34
N HIS A 46 9.20 2.67 -0.69
CA HIS A 46 7.93 2.32 -0.03
C HIS A 46 8.06 1.95 1.45
N ALA A 47 9.28 1.84 1.99
CA ALA A 47 9.56 1.53 3.40
C ALA A 47 9.14 0.12 3.88
N ILE A 48 8.99 -0.84 2.95
CA ILE A 48 8.79 -2.26 3.28
C ILE A 48 10.17 -2.94 3.33
N PRO A 49 10.52 -3.76 4.33
CA PRO A 49 11.80 -4.46 4.37
C PRO A 49 12.06 -5.24 3.08
N ALA A 50 13.26 -5.11 2.51
CA ALA A 50 13.64 -5.82 1.29
C ALA A 50 13.60 -7.35 1.50
N SER A 51 13.93 -7.81 2.72
CA SER A 51 13.81 -9.21 3.11
C SER A 51 12.38 -9.73 3.02
N ILE A 52 11.38 -8.95 3.45
CA ILE A 52 9.96 -9.28 3.36
C ILE A 52 9.53 -9.36 1.90
N ILE A 53 9.84 -8.34 1.09
CA ILE A 53 9.49 -8.33 -0.34
C ILE A 53 10.06 -9.56 -1.05
N LEU A 54 11.34 -9.88 -0.83
CA LEU A 54 11.97 -11.03 -1.47
C LEU A 54 11.40 -12.36 -0.99
N ALA A 55 11.16 -12.51 0.31
CA ALA A 55 10.62 -13.75 0.87
C ALA A 55 9.21 -14.03 0.35
N GLN A 56 8.35 -13.00 0.30
CA GLN A 56 7.03 -13.11 -0.33
C GLN A 56 7.17 -13.46 -1.81
N ALA A 57 7.99 -12.72 -2.57
CA ALA A 57 8.18 -12.99 -3.98
C ALA A 57 8.67 -14.43 -4.24
N CYS A 58 9.59 -14.96 -3.43
CA CYS A 58 10.05 -16.36 -3.54
C CYS A 58 8.91 -17.34 -3.26
N LEU A 59 8.15 -17.12 -2.18
CA LEU A 59 7.07 -17.99 -1.76
C LEU A 59 5.92 -18.02 -2.77
N GLU A 60 5.40 -16.84 -3.14
CA GLU A 60 4.22 -16.71 -4.00
C GLU A 60 4.49 -17.12 -5.46
N SER A 61 5.71 -16.89 -5.96
CA SER A 61 6.07 -17.25 -7.35
C SER A 61 6.67 -18.65 -7.50
N GLY A 62 6.89 -19.37 -6.39
CA GLY A 62 7.66 -20.61 -6.40
C GLY A 62 9.06 -20.40 -6.96
N ASP A 63 9.75 -19.37 -6.49
CA ASP A 63 11.07 -18.93 -6.97
C ASP A 63 11.07 -18.55 -8.46
N GLY A 64 10.00 -17.90 -8.92
CA GLY A 64 9.79 -17.46 -10.31
C GLY A 64 9.36 -18.57 -11.25
N ASN A 65 9.06 -19.76 -10.74
CA ASN A 65 8.78 -20.93 -11.57
C ASN A 65 7.30 -21.15 -11.86
N SER A 66 6.39 -20.49 -11.14
CA SER A 66 4.96 -20.61 -11.34
C SER A 66 4.54 -20.14 -12.74
N THR A 67 3.43 -20.68 -13.24
CA THR A 67 2.84 -20.25 -14.52
C THR A 67 2.52 -18.76 -14.50
N LEU A 68 1.99 -18.27 -13.36
CA LEU A 68 1.63 -16.87 -13.18
C LEU A 68 2.87 -15.95 -13.24
N ALA A 69 3.97 -16.33 -12.60
CA ALA A 69 5.22 -15.57 -12.67
C ALA A 69 5.82 -15.59 -14.10
N LYS A 70 5.85 -16.75 -14.76
CA LYS A 70 6.46 -16.89 -16.09
C LYS A 70 5.68 -16.22 -17.22
N GLN A 71 4.35 -16.30 -17.18
CA GLN A 71 3.50 -15.87 -18.30
C GLN A 71 2.83 -14.52 -18.08
N ALA A 72 2.65 -14.12 -16.81
CA ALA A 72 2.02 -12.85 -16.46
C ALA A 72 2.95 -11.87 -15.75
N ASN A 73 4.22 -12.24 -15.49
CA ASN A 73 5.15 -11.50 -14.65
C ASN A 73 4.56 -11.14 -13.27
N ASN A 74 3.60 -11.93 -12.76
CA ASN A 74 2.95 -11.65 -11.48
C ASN A 74 3.58 -12.55 -10.41
N HIS A 75 4.52 -11.97 -9.67
CA HIS A 75 5.33 -12.69 -8.68
C HIS A 75 4.71 -12.76 -7.28
N PHE A 76 3.52 -12.16 -7.08
CA PHE A 76 2.89 -12.00 -5.76
C PHE A 76 1.44 -12.47 -5.72
N GLY A 77 0.95 -13.12 -6.80
CA GLY A 77 -0.42 -13.64 -6.83
C GLY A 77 -1.51 -12.56 -6.79
N ILE A 78 -1.24 -11.32 -7.22
CA ILE A 78 -2.21 -10.23 -7.06
C ILE A 78 -3.38 -10.43 -8.03
N LYS A 79 -4.58 -10.61 -7.48
CA LYS A 79 -5.84 -10.80 -8.23
C LYS A 79 -6.33 -9.50 -8.88
N CYS A 80 -7.12 -9.63 -9.94
CA CYS A 80 -7.85 -8.53 -10.55
C CYS A 80 -8.95 -8.08 -9.59
N HIS A 81 -8.91 -6.82 -9.18
CA HIS A 81 -10.07 -6.13 -8.61
C HIS A 81 -10.45 -5.06 -9.64
N ASN A 82 -10.29 -3.77 -9.34
CA ASN A 82 -10.47 -2.69 -10.33
C ASN A 82 -9.24 -2.48 -11.23
N TRP A 83 -8.60 -3.59 -11.63
CA TRP A 83 -7.40 -3.56 -12.44
C TRP A 83 -7.75 -3.16 -13.88
N LYS A 84 -7.13 -2.09 -14.37
CA LYS A 84 -7.34 -1.55 -15.74
C LYS A 84 -6.26 -1.97 -16.73
N GLY A 85 -5.24 -2.68 -16.28
CA GLY A 85 -4.17 -3.19 -17.13
C GLY A 85 -4.48 -4.57 -17.68
N ASP A 86 -3.47 -5.21 -18.26
CA ASP A 86 -3.59 -6.54 -18.84
C ASP A 86 -3.93 -7.58 -17.78
N THR A 87 -4.70 -8.60 -18.15
CA THR A 87 -5.13 -9.67 -17.23
C THR A 87 -4.60 -11.04 -17.67
N PHE A 88 -4.59 -11.98 -16.73
CA PHE A 88 -4.26 -13.38 -16.99
C PHE A 88 -5.22 -14.26 -16.18
N LEU A 89 -5.97 -15.13 -16.86
CA LEU A 89 -6.85 -16.09 -16.19
C LEU A 89 -6.04 -17.30 -15.76
N HIS A 90 -6.12 -17.64 -14.47
CA HIS A 90 -5.44 -18.79 -13.90
C HIS A 90 -6.34 -19.45 -12.84
N THR A 91 -6.19 -20.75 -12.64
CA THR A 91 -6.91 -21.46 -11.57
C THR A 91 -5.96 -21.62 -10.41
N ASP A 92 -6.31 -21.05 -9.26
CA ASP A 92 -5.53 -21.12 -8.01
C ASP A 92 -6.43 -21.62 -6.87
N ASP A 93 -7.28 -20.76 -6.30
CA ASP A 93 -8.29 -21.13 -5.30
C ASP A 93 -9.61 -21.55 -5.96
N ALA A 94 -9.96 -20.90 -7.08
CA ALA A 94 -11.17 -21.13 -7.85
C ALA A 94 -10.86 -21.18 -9.35
N LYS A 95 -11.79 -21.76 -10.12
CA LYS A 95 -11.63 -21.91 -11.56
C LYS A 95 -11.63 -20.55 -12.26
N ASN A 96 -10.62 -20.32 -13.11
CA ASN A 96 -10.51 -19.13 -13.97
C ASN A 96 -10.55 -17.81 -13.19
N GLU A 97 -9.84 -17.74 -12.07
CA GLU A 97 -9.65 -16.48 -11.36
C GLU A 97 -8.83 -15.50 -12.21
N CYS A 98 -9.18 -14.22 -12.11
CA CYS A 98 -8.46 -13.17 -12.82
C CYS A 98 -7.28 -12.69 -11.97
N PHE A 99 -6.09 -12.70 -12.57
CA PHE A 99 -4.87 -12.13 -12.01
C PHE A 99 -4.36 -10.97 -12.85
N ARG A 100 -3.71 -10.02 -12.19
CA ARG A 100 -3.03 -8.92 -12.87
C ARG A 100 -1.88 -9.48 -13.72
N LYS A 101 -1.71 -8.94 -14.92
CA LYS A 101 -0.58 -9.21 -15.80
C LYS A 101 0.24 -7.95 -15.98
N TYR A 102 1.55 -8.11 -15.90
CA TYR A 102 2.52 -7.03 -15.95
C TYR A 102 3.45 -7.19 -17.14
N LYS A 103 4.01 -6.06 -17.60
CA LYS A 103 4.96 -6.08 -18.72
C LYS A 103 6.28 -6.73 -18.35
N ASN A 104 6.68 -6.59 -17.09
CA ASN A 104 7.91 -7.14 -16.53
C ASN A 104 7.77 -7.38 -15.01
N PRO A 105 8.70 -8.13 -14.39
CA PRO A 105 8.68 -8.37 -12.95
C PRO A 105 8.70 -7.10 -12.11
N GLU A 106 9.46 -6.07 -12.51
CA GLU A 106 9.60 -4.79 -11.81
C GLU A 106 8.23 -4.13 -11.53
N GLU A 107 7.31 -4.18 -12.50
CA GLU A 107 5.95 -3.67 -12.34
C GLU A 107 5.15 -4.42 -11.28
N SER A 108 5.33 -5.74 -11.16
CA SER A 108 4.68 -6.54 -10.11
C SER A 108 5.23 -6.25 -8.72
N PHE A 109 6.55 -6.05 -8.59
CA PHE A 109 7.20 -5.66 -7.33
C PHE A 109 6.73 -4.28 -6.87
N ARG A 110 6.58 -3.34 -7.81
CA ARG A 110 6.03 -2.01 -7.53
C ARG A 110 4.58 -2.10 -7.09
N ASP A 111 3.72 -2.79 -7.85
CA ASP A 111 2.30 -2.92 -7.52
C ASP A 111 2.07 -3.62 -6.16
N HIS A 112 2.90 -4.62 -5.83
CA HIS A 112 2.92 -5.23 -4.50
C HIS A 112 3.30 -4.23 -3.39
N SER A 113 4.34 -3.43 -3.63
CA SER A 113 4.82 -2.46 -2.64
C SER A 113 3.79 -1.34 -2.41
N GLU A 114 3.12 -0.90 -3.48
CA GLU A 114 1.99 0.02 -3.39
C GLU A 114 0.79 -0.62 -2.68
N PHE A 115 0.50 -1.88 -2.95
CA PHE A 115 -0.59 -2.61 -2.31
C PHE A 115 -0.42 -2.68 -0.78
N LEU A 116 0.79 -2.95 -0.29
CA LEU A 116 1.08 -2.96 1.15
C LEU A 116 1.12 -1.54 1.73
N ARG A 117 1.74 -0.58 1.04
CA ARG A 117 1.90 0.78 1.56
C ARG A 117 0.59 1.56 1.69
N TYR A 118 -0.29 1.43 0.71
CA TYR A 118 -1.44 2.34 0.58
C TYR A 118 -2.76 1.78 1.11
N ARG A 119 -2.84 0.50 1.48
CA ARG A 119 -4.04 -0.09 2.09
C ARG A 119 -3.98 -0.01 3.61
N GLU A 120 -5.05 0.48 4.23
CA GLU A 120 -5.12 0.81 5.66
C GLU A 120 -4.75 -0.38 6.54
N ARG A 121 -5.27 -1.57 6.21
CA ARG A 121 -5.05 -2.81 6.96
C ARG A 121 -3.57 -3.17 7.18
N TYR A 122 -2.66 -2.67 6.35
CA TYR A 122 -1.21 -2.92 6.45
C TYR A 122 -0.41 -1.74 7.00
N GLN A 123 -1.02 -0.56 7.19
CA GLN A 123 -0.27 0.66 7.52
C GLN A 123 0.44 0.58 8.88
N SER A 124 -0.14 -0.12 9.86
CA SER A 124 0.50 -0.35 11.17
C SER A 124 1.82 -1.11 11.10
N LEU A 125 2.10 -1.84 10.01
CA LEU A 125 3.38 -2.52 9.82
C LEU A 125 4.53 -1.53 9.63
N PHE A 126 4.24 -0.35 9.11
CA PHE A 126 5.24 0.69 8.86
C PHE A 126 5.69 1.41 10.13
N ASP A 127 5.02 1.18 11.27
CA ASP A 127 5.46 1.64 12.59
C ASP A 127 6.53 0.72 13.20
N LEU A 128 6.72 -0.48 12.64
CA LEU A 128 7.78 -1.39 13.03
C LEU A 128 9.13 -0.92 12.48
N LYS A 129 10.20 -1.28 13.18
CA LYS A 129 11.56 -1.07 12.68
C LYS A 129 11.71 -1.82 11.35
N PRO A 130 12.37 -1.25 10.33
CA PRO A 130 12.63 -1.94 9.06
C PRO A 130 13.41 -3.25 9.22
N THR A 131 14.15 -3.40 10.32
CA THR A 131 14.90 -4.63 10.65
C THR A 131 14.06 -5.69 11.36
N ASP A 132 12.83 -5.39 11.76
CA ASP A 132 11.93 -6.32 12.44
C ASP A 132 11.11 -7.16 11.45
N TYR A 133 11.78 -7.94 10.61
CA TYR A 133 11.13 -8.81 9.64
C TYR A 133 10.22 -9.87 10.29
N LYS A 134 10.46 -10.23 11.56
CA LYS A 134 9.60 -11.16 12.31
C LYS A 134 8.27 -10.50 12.65
N GLY A 135 8.30 -9.28 13.19
CA GLY A 135 7.11 -8.45 13.41
C GLY A 135 6.33 -8.23 12.12
N TRP A 136 7.02 -7.91 11.02
CA TRP A 136 6.40 -7.76 9.70
C TRP A 136 5.72 -9.05 9.22
N ALA A 137 6.38 -10.21 9.29
CA ALA A 137 5.81 -11.48 8.84
C ALA A 137 4.55 -11.88 9.63
N HIS A 138 4.58 -11.73 10.95
CA HIS A 138 3.41 -11.96 11.81
C HIS A 138 2.31 -10.94 11.56
N GLY A 139 2.69 -9.68 11.39
CA GLY A 139 1.79 -8.57 11.11
C GLY A 139 1.07 -8.73 9.77
N LEU A 140 1.76 -9.14 8.70
CA LEU A 140 1.16 -9.45 7.39
C LEU A 140 0.11 -10.56 7.51
N LYS A 141 0.41 -11.62 8.26
CA LYS A 141 -0.54 -12.70 8.51
C LYS A 141 -1.75 -12.19 9.30
N LYS A 142 -1.54 -11.47 10.40
CA LYS A 142 -2.61 -10.89 11.23
C LYS A 142 -3.48 -9.91 10.44
N ALA A 143 -2.85 -9.09 9.60
CA ALA A 143 -3.52 -8.15 8.72
C ALA A 143 -4.31 -8.87 7.62
N GLY A 144 -4.10 -10.17 7.41
CA GLY A 144 -4.87 -11.04 6.51
C GLY A 144 -4.39 -11.05 5.06
N TYR A 145 -3.07 -10.96 4.85
CA TYR A 145 -2.45 -11.12 3.53
C TYR A 145 -2.66 -12.54 2.96
N ALA A 146 -2.51 -13.57 3.80
CA ALA A 146 -2.67 -14.98 3.42
C ALA A 146 -3.52 -15.74 4.44
N THR A 147 -4.22 -16.77 3.97
CA THR A 147 -5.07 -17.66 4.79
C THR A 147 -4.28 -18.77 5.49
N ASN A 148 -3.13 -19.18 4.92
CA ASN A 148 -2.25 -20.21 5.51
C ASN A 148 -1.83 -19.83 6.95
N PRO A 149 -2.05 -20.70 7.97
CA PRO A 149 -1.70 -20.41 9.36
C PRO A 149 -0.18 -20.28 9.59
N ASN A 150 0.64 -20.95 8.77
CA ASN A 150 2.10 -20.96 8.88
C ASN A 150 2.78 -19.89 8.02
N TYR A 151 2.03 -18.95 7.45
CA TYR A 151 2.55 -17.96 6.50
C TYR A 151 3.74 -17.17 7.06
N ALA A 152 3.61 -16.67 8.29
CA ALA A 152 4.67 -15.90 8.94
C ALA A 152 5.96 -16.73 9.08
N GLN A 153 5.84 -17.99 9.52
CA GLN A 153 6.96 -18.90 9.71
C GLN A 153 7.65 -19.25 8.38
N LEU A 154 6.89 -19.40 7.29
CA LEU A 154 7.45 -19.64 5.96
C LEU A 154 8.30 -18.45 5.49
N LEU A 155 7.81 -17.22 5.68
CA LEU A 155 8.59 -16.02 5.34
C LEU A 155 9.85 -15.90 6.19
N ILE A 156 9.72 -16.04 7.52
CA ILE A 156 10.86 -15.99 8.45
C ILE A 156 11.91 -17.02 8.06
N LYS A 157 11.49 -18.24 7.73
CA LYS A 157 12.40 -19.31 7.30
C LYS A 157 13.17 -18.93 6.04
N ILE A 158 12.50 -18.42 5.00
CA ILE A 158 13.18 -17.99 3.77
C ILE A 158 14.18 -16.86 4.07
N ILE A 159 13.80 -15.90 4.92
CA ILE A 159 14.66 -14.77 5.30
C ILE A 159 15.91 -15.26 6.05
N GLU A 160 15.76 -16.19 6.99
CA GLU A 160 16.86 -16.72 7.78
C GLU A 160 17.78 -17.63 6.95
N ASP A 161 17.22 -18.60 6.20
CA ASP A 161 17.97 -19.56 5.38
C ASP A 161 18.88 -18.86 4.34
N TYR A 162 18.43 -17.72 3.79
CA TYR A 162 19.17 -16.96 2.78
C TYR A 162 19.76 -15.65 3.29
N SER A 163 19.69 -15.42 4.61
CA SER A 163 20.17 -14.19 5.27
C SER A 163 19.67 -12.90 4.60
N LEU A 164 18.40 -12.88 4.16
CA LEU A 164 17.83 -11.75 3.40
C LEU A 164 17.76 -10.46 4.22
N PHE A 165 17.71 -10.57 5.55
CA PHE A 165 17.72 -9.44 6.48
C PHE A 165 18.93 -8.51 6.31
N LYS A 166 20.02 -9.00 5.68
CA LYS A 166 21.19 -8.16 5.34
C LYS A 166 20.83 -7.02 4.38
N TYR A 167 19.78 -7.19 3.57
CA TYR A 167 19.31 -6.15 2.64
C TYR A 167 18.49 -5.05 3.33
N ASP A 168 18.08 -5.24 4.59
CA ASP A 168 17.29 -4.26 5.33
C ASP A 168 18.16 -3.20 6.03
N LEU A 169 19.49 -3.38 6.06
CA LEU A 169 20.44 -2.55 6.79
C LEU A 169 20.84 -1.26 6.05
N LEU A 170 19.90 -0.62 5.36
CA LEU A 170 20.17 0.59 4.59
C LEU A 170 20.50 1.77 5.52
N LYS A 171 21.53 2.55 5.19
CA LYS A 171 21.87 3.83 5.88
C LYS A 171 21.03 5.02 5.38
N THR A 172 20.05 4.78 4.51
CA THR A 172 19.23 5.84 3.92
C THR A 172 18.02 6.14 4.80
N ILE A 173 17.53 7.38 4.71
CA ILE A 173 16.24 7.76 5.31
C ILE A 173 15.14 7.08 4.48
N LEU A 174 14.29 6.29 5.14
CA LEU A 174 13.12 5.67 4.52
C LEU A 174 11.91 6.62 4.59
N PRO A 175 10.93 6.48 3.69
CA PRO A 175 9.66 7.17 3.81
C PRO A 175 9.03 6.94 5.19
N PRO A 176 8.43 7.96 5.81
CA PRO A 176 7.75 7.81 7.09
C PRO A 176 6.56 6.85 6.96
N SER A 177 6.16 6.32 8.10
CA SER A 177 4.98 5.47 8.21
C SER A 177 3.71 6.22 7.77
N PRO A 178 2.83 5.60 6.96
CA PRO A 178 1.56 6.20 6.56
C PRO A 178 0.62 6.53 7.73
N THR A 179 0.82 5.95 8.92
CA THR A 179 0.01 6.23 10.12
C THR A 179 0.44 7.51 10.85
N VAL A 180 1.65 8.04 10.61
CA VAL A 180 2.20 9.26 11.27
C VAL A 180 1.59 10.54 10.69
N ILE A 181 0.30 10.51 10.39
CA ILE A 181 -0.46 11.62 9.83
C ILE A 181 -1.19 12.42 10.93
N ILE A 182 -0.94 12.11 12.21
CA ILE A 182 -1.51 12.83 13.37
C ILE A 182 -0.37 13.27 14.29
N ASP A 183 0.01 14.55 14.24
CA ASP A 183 0.86 15.16 15.27
C ASP A 183 -0.03 15.73 16.37
N GLU A 184 0.08 15.25 17.61
CA GLU A 184 -0.58 15.89 18.74
C GLU A 184 0.12 17.21 19.05
N LYS A 185 -0.62 18.33 18.99
CA LYS A 185 -0.16 19.63 19.44
C LYS A 185 -1.10 20.10 20.55
N ILE A 186 -0.76 19.84 21.80
CA ILE A 186 -1.53 20.36 22.95
C ILE A 186 -1.43 21.89 22.91
N ILE A 187 -2.55 22.57 22.67
CA ILE A 187 -2.65 24.03 22.81
C ILE A 187 -3.55 24.30 24.01
N THR A 188 -2.96 24.74 25.12
CA THR A 188 -3.69 25.30 26.25
C THR A 188 -4.18 26.70 25.86
N GLN A 189 -5.46 26.83 25.53
CA GLN A 189 -6.10 28.15 25.41
C GLN A 189 -6.56 28.58 26.81
N GLU A 190 -5.92 29.62 27.38
CA GLU A 190 -6.50 30.38 28.48
C GLU A 190 -7.55 31.34 27.90
N SER A 191 -8.82 31.00 28.00
CA SER A 191 -9.89 31.96 27.72
C SER A 191 -10.12 32.84 28.96
N GLY A 192 -9.94 34.15 28.80
CA GLY A 192 -10.05 35.13 29.88
C GLY A 192 -11.48 35.40 30.37
N LYS A 193 -11.60 35.51 31.70
CA LYS A 193 -12.61 36.19 32.53
C LYS A 193 -14.10 35.91 32.22
N SER A 194 -14.56 34.74 32.66
CA SER A 194 -15.86 34.62 33.33
C SER A 194 -15.67 33.88 34.65
N GLU A 195 -16.56 34.11 35.62
CA GLU A 195 -16.46 33.74 37.04
C GLU A 195 -16.47 32.22 37.33
N TYR A 196 -16.34 31.39 36.29
CA TYR A 196 -16.26 29.93 36.37
C TYR A 196 -15.05 29.44 35.56
N HIS A 197 -13.96 29.13 36.26
CA HIS A 197 -12.76 28.53 35.67
C HIS A 197 -13.00 27.05 35.40
N PHE A 198 -13.40 26.69 34.18
CA PHE A 198 -13.21 25.33 33.68
C PHE A 198 -12.23 25.40 32.51
N THR A 199 -10.95 25.17 32.80
CA THR A 199 -9.90 25.11 31.78
C THR A 199 -10.04 23.77 31.05
N LEU A 200 -10.91 23.69 30.05
CA LEU A 200 -10.87 22.60 29.08
C LEU A 200 -9.70 22.86 28.14
N SER A 201 -8.53 22.31 28.46
CA SER A 201 -7.43 22.21 27.52
C SER A 201 -7.84 21.29 26.38
N ARG A 202 -8.32 21.85 25.26
CA ARG A 202 -8.64 21.05 24.09
C ARG A 202 -7.37 20.57 23.40
N VAL A 203 -7.29 19.27 23.18
CA VAL A 203 -6.18 18.67 22.40
C VAL A 203 -6.37 19.06 20.94
N LEU A 204 -5.41 19.82 20.39
CA LEU A 204 -5.33 20.05 18.96
C LEU A 204 -4.46 18.98 18.32
N LEU A 205 -4.91 18.50 17.17
CA LEU A 205 -4.23 17.51 16.37
C LEU A 205 -3.85 18.15 15.03
N SER A 206 -2.79 17.68 14.40
CA SER A 206 -2.40 18.14 13.07
C SER A 206 -2.38 16.99 12.09
N LYS A 207 -2.90 17.24 10.89
CA LYS A 207 -2.86 16.31 9.77
C LYS A 207 -2.42 17.02 8.50
N ASN A 208 -1.36 16.51 7.84
CA ASN A 208 -0.74 17.19 6.67
C ASN A 208 -0.42 18.67 6.99
N GLY A 209 0.01 18.93 8.22
CA GLY A 209 0.26 20.26 8.78
C GLY A 209 -0.99 21.15 8.88
N VAL A 210 -2.20 20.59 8.97
CA VAL A 210 -3.47 21.32 9.14
C VAL A 210 -4.06 20.96 10.49
N LEU A 211 -4.36 21.96 11.32
CA LEU A 211 -4.93 21.72 12.64
C LEU A 211 -6.40 21.29 12.58
N PHE A 212 -6.75 20.34 13.44
CA PHE A 212 -8.11 19.84 13.65
C PHE A 212 -8.37 19.45 15.11
N VAL A 213 -9.65 19.34 15.45
CA VAL A 213 -10.13 18.74 16.70
C VAL A 213 -10.96 17.50 16.42
N VAL A 214 -11.10 16.65 17.44
CA VAL A 214 -12.09 15.59 17.46
C VAL A 214 -13.32 16.11 18.18
N ALA A 215 -14.47 16.06 17.50
CA ALA A 215 -15.76 16.45 18.06
C ALA A 215 -16.15 15.51 19.20
N GLY A 216 -16.57 16.08 20.33
CA GLY A 216 -17.15 15.36 21.44
C GLY A 216 -18.67 15.22 21.31
N GLN A 217 -19.26 14.45 22.22
CA GLN A 217 -20.70 14.25 22.30
C GLN A 217 -21.45 15.57 22.51
N GLY A 218 -22.42 15.86 21.62
CA GLY A 218 -23.31 17.01 21.74
C GLY A 218 -22.76 18.31 21.13
N GLU A 219 -21.55 18.30 20.57
CA GLU A 219 -20.97 19.47 19.93
C GLU A 219 -21.59 19.78 18.56
N SER A 220 -21.52 21.06 18.18
CA SER A 220 -21.86 21.55 16.85
C SER A 220 -20.67 22.27 16.21
N TYR A 221 -20.70 22.43 14.88
CA TYR A 221 -19.72 23.26 14.18
C TYR A 221 -19.71 24.70 14.71
N SER A 222 -20.87 25.24 15.06
CA SER A 222 -20.98 26.57 15.69
C SER A 222 -20.26 26.64 17.04
N SER A 223 -20.45 25.65 17.92
CA SER A 223 -19.78 25.62 19.23
C SER A 223 -18.25 25.53 19.10
N ILE A 224 -17.76 24.67 18.21
CA ILE A 224 -16.32 24.52 17.92
C ILE A 224 -15.77 25.80 17.28
N ALA A 225 -16.50 26.42 16.34
CA ALA A 225 -16.06 27.66 15.72
C ALA A 225 -15.89 28.77 16.76
N SER A 226 -16.85 28.93 17.68
CA SER A 226 -16.76 29.89 18.78
C SER A 226 -15.57 29.63 19.71
N GLU A 227 -15.28 28.36 20.03
CA GLU A 227 -14.13 27.97 20.85
C GLU A 227 -12.80 28.49 20.26
N PHE A 228 -12.64 28.42 18.94
CA PHE A 228 -11.42 28.84 18.24
C PHE A 228 -11.48 30.27 17.68
N ASN A 229 -12.45 31.08 18.10
CA ASN A 229 -12.67 32.44 17.60
C ASN A 229 -12.81 32.51 16.07
N LEU A 230 -13.45 31.50 15.47
CA LEU A 230 -13.76 31.40 14.04
C LEU A 230 -15.24 31.71 13.77
N PHE A 231 -15.54 32.18 12.56
CA PHE A 231 -16.92 32.22 12.10
C PHE A 231 -17.39 30.81 11.73
N THR A 232 -18.62 30.43 12.08
CA THR A 232 -19.19 29.12 11.70
C THR A 232 -19.09 28.85 10.20
N LYS A 233 -19.37 29.85 9.35
CA LYS A 233 -19.24 29.73 7.89
C LYS A 233 -17.79 29.45 7.44
N GLU A 234 -16.82 29.98 8.17
CA GLU A 234 -15.40 29.74 7.90
C GLU A 234 -15.00 28.31 8.27
N LEU A 235 -15.40 27.84 9.46
CA LEU A 235 -15.16 26.46 9.88
C LEU A 235 -15.82 25.44 8.93
N LEU A 236 -17.08 25.69 8.53
CA LEU A 236 -17.76 24.85 7.55
C LEU A 236 -17.00 24.79 6.22
N LYS A 237 -16.48 25.94 5.75
CA LYS A 237 -15.67 26.00 4.53
C LYS A 237 -14.36 25.22 4.65
N PHE A 238 -13.74 25.18 5.83
CA PHE A 238 -12.53 24.38 6.05
C PHE A 238 -12.81 22.88 5.95
N ASN A 239 -14.03 22.47 6.31
CA ASN A 239 -14.51 21.09 6.29
C ASN A 239 -15.28 20.73 5.00
N ASP A 240 -15.20 21.57 3.95
CA ASP A 240 -15.89 21.41 2.67
C ASP A 240 -17.44 21.32 2.76
N LEU A 241 -18.02 21.97 3.77
CA LEU A 241 -19.46 22.02 4.02
C LEU A 241 -20.06 23.38 3.63
N LYS A 242 -21.31 23.36 3.14
CA LYS A 242 -22.10 24.57 2.81
C LYS A 242 -22.99 25.04 3.96
N GLN A 243 -23.39 24.11 4.81
CA GLN A 243 -24.28 24.32 5.95
C GLN A 243 -23.90 23.33 7.06
N GLU A 244 -24.33 23.60 8.29
CA GLU A 244 -24.15 22.64 9.38
C GLU A 244 -24.89 21.33 9.10
N ILE A 245 -24.24 20.23 9.45
CA ILE A 245 -24.81 18.89 9.47
C ILE A 245 -24.66 18.35 10.89
N PRO A 246 -25.51 17.39 11.33
CA PRO A 246 -25.35 16.76 12.63
C PRO A 246 -23.92 16.21 12.80
N LEU A 247 -23.23 16.68 13.84
CA LEU A 247 -21.85 16.32 14.13
C LEU A 247 -21.84 15.11 15.07
N LYS A 248 -21.32 13.99 14.58
CA LYS A 248 -21.18 12.78 15.40
C LYS A 248 -19.96 12.89 16.30
N ASP A 249 -20.05 12.31 17.48
CA ASP A 249 -18.92 12.10 18.37
C ASP A 249 -17.77 11.37 17.63
N GLY A 250 -16.54 11.82 17.85
CA GLY A 250 -15.35 11.30 17.15
C GLY A 250 -15.07 11.93 15.78
N THR A 251 -15.94 12.79 15.24
CA THR A 251 -15.73 13.40 13.91
C THR A 251 -14.51 14.34 13.92
N THR A 252 -13.63 14.21 12.93
CA THR A 252 -12.57 15.19 12.67
C THR A 252 -13.15 16.51 12.16
N VAL A 253 -12.83 17.61 12.84
CA VAL A 253 -13.23 18.96 12.44
C VAL A 253 -11.98 19.83 12.27
N TYR A 254 -11.68 20.18 11.03
CA TYR A 254 -10.57 21.06 10.70
C TYR A 254 -10.85 22.49 11.13
N ILE A 255 -9.93 23.06 11.92
CA ILE A 255 -9.95 24.45 12.36
C ILE A 255 -9.06 25.35 11.49
N GLU A 256 -8.42 24.77 10.48
CA GLU A 256 -7.64 25.47 9.45
C GLU A 256 -8.02 24.97 8.06
N ARG A 257 -7.70 25.77 7.02
CA ARG A 257 -7.91 25.34 5.64
C ARG A 257 -7.06 24.11 5.30
N LYS A 258 -7.74 23.04 4.88
CA LYS A 258 -7.12 21.87 4.23
C LYS A 258 -6.18 22.24 3.08
N ARG A 259 -5.18 21.40 2.82
CA ARG A 259 -4.17 21.62 1.77
C ARG A 259 -4.74 21.34 0.38
N ARG A 260 -3.99 21.74 -0.65
CA ARG A 260 -4.37 21.50 -2.06
C ARG A 260 -3.98 20.12 -2.57
N GLU A 261 -3.10 19.44 -1.84
CA GLU A 261 -2.49 18.14 -2.13
C GLU A 261 -2.18 17.44 -0.80
N GLY A 262 -2.01 16.12 -0.81
CA GLY A 262 -1.72 15.27 0.35
C GLY A 262 -0.31 15.44 0.91
N ASP A 263 0.18 14.46 1.68
CA ASP A 263 1.57 14.39 2.17
C ASP A 263 2.52 13.93 1.05
N LYS A 264 3.79 14.38 1.01
CA LYS A 264 4.71 14.06 -0.10
C LYS A 264 5.05 12.57 -0.15
N ASN A 265 4.94 11.89 0.99
CA ASN A 265 5.24 10.48 1.16
C ASN A 265 4.01 9.59 0.96
N LEU A 266 2.86 10.19 0.62
CA LEU A 266 1.61 9.50 0.34
C LEU A 266 0.93 10.09 -0.91
N SER A 267 1.27 9.54 -2.08
CA SER A 267 0.81 10.08 -3.37
C SER A 267 -0.61 9.67 -3.75
N LYS A 268 -1.12 8.59 -3.15
CA LYS A 268 -2.43 8.02 -3.49
C LYS A 268 -3.07 7.32 -2.31
N HIS A 269 -4.35 7.04 -2.47
CA HIS A 269 -5.17 6.24 -1.58
C HIS A 269 -5.85 5.13 -2.39
N ILE A 270 -5.88 3.92 -1.85
CA ILE A 270 -6.64 2.79 -2.43
C ILE A 270 -7.98 2.75 -1.71
N VAL A 271 -9.05 2.96 -2.46
CA VAL A 271 -10.41 3.11 -1.93
C VAL A 271 -10.83 1.81 -1.25
N GLU A 272 -11.28 1.91 -0.01
CA GLU A 272 -11.80 0.81 0.78
C GLU A 272 -13.33 0.88 0.88
N LYS A 273 -13.95 -0.18 1.39
CA LYS A 273 -15.41 -0.24 1.50
C LYS A 273 -15.93 0.87 2.42
N GLY A 274 -16.74 1.77 1.86
CA GLY A 274 -17.32 2.89 2.59
C GLY A 274 -16.59 4.22 2.41
N ASP A 275 -15.44 4.22 1.72
CA ASP A 275 -14.78 5.47 1.35
C ASP A 275 -15.62 6.26 0.34
N SER A 276 -15.71 7.57 0.56
CA SER A 276 -16.22 8.56 -0.38
C SER A 276 -15.13 9.59 -0.68
N MET A 277 -15.28 10.39 -1.73
CA MET A 277 -14.37 11.51 -1.99
C MET A 277 -14.33 12.50 -0.82
N TYR A 278 -15.46 12.69 -0.12
CA TYR A 278 -15.53 13.50 1.09
C TYR A 278 -14.70 12.88 2.22
N GLU A 279 -14.90 11.59 2.52
CA GLU A 279 -14.15 10.91 3.58
C GLU A 279 -12.64 10.90 3.28
N ILE A 280 -12.23 10.60 2.05
CA ILE A 280 -10.81 10.67 1.63
C ILE A 280 -10.25 12.09 1.79
N SER A 281 -11.05 13.10 1.44
CA SER A 281 -10.70 14.51 1.60
C SER A 281 -10.47 14.87 3.08
N GLN A 282 -11.33 14.42 4.00
CA GLN A 282 -11.11 14.59 5.44
C GLN A 282 -9.96 13.73 5.95
N LYS A 283 -9.79 12.52 5.44
CA LYS A 283 -8.76 11.56 5.86
C LYS A 283 -7.35 12.08 5.64
N TYR A 284 -7.11 12.85 4.58
CA TYR A 284 -5.78 13.35 4.21
C TYR A 284 -5.61 14.88 4.33
N ALA A 285 -6.60 15.57 4.90
CA ALA A 285 -6.63 17.03 4.98
C ALA A 285 -6.41 17.72 3.61
N ILE A 286 -7.07 17.23 2.56
CA ILE A 286 -7.02 17.79 1.20
C ILE A 286 -8.39 18.40 0.90
N LYS A 287 -8.44 19.60 0.31
CA LYS A 287 -9.72 20.18 -0.11
C LYS A 287 -10.45 19.27 -1.10
N LEU A 288 -11.72 18.99 -0.86
CA LEU A 288 -12.52 18.09 -1.69
C LEU A 288 -12.52 18.49 -3.18
N ASN A 289 -12.67 19.79 -3.47
CA ASN A 289 -12.64 20.29 -4.84
C ASN A 289 -11.28 20.10 -5.54
N ARG A 290 -10.18 20.06 -4.79
CA ARG A 290 -8.85 19.78 -5.33
C ARG A 290 -8.68 18.29 -5.57
N LEU A 291 -9.22 17.45 -4.69
CA LEU A 291 -9.20 16.00 -4.85
C LEU A 291 -9.89 15.59 -6.15
N TYR A 292 -11.08 16.14 -6.45
CA TYR A 292 -11.74 15.93 -7.75
C TYR A 292 -10.85 16.36 -8.93
N LYS A 293 -10.24 17.55 -8.85
CA LYS A 293 -9.42 18.11 -9.93
C LYS A 293 -8.15 17.29 -10.20
N ILE A 294 -7.44 16.83 -9.17
CA ILE A 294 -6.23 16.00 -9.31
C ILE A 294 -6.55 14.66 -9.97
N ASN A 295 -7.74 14.12 -9.70
CA ASN A 295 -8.20 12.86 -10.28
C ASN A 295 -8.89 13.00 -11.64
N GLY A 296 -9.04 14.23 -12.16
CA GLY A 296 -9.67 14.46 -13.47
C GLY A 296 -11.14 14.07 -13.52
N VAL A 297 -11.83 14.06 -12.38
CA VAL A 297 -13.24 13.66 -12.25
C VAL A 297 -14.14 14.85 -11.93
N LYS A 298 -15.44 14.72 -12.22
CA LYS A 298 -16.43 15.77 -11.92
C LYS A 298 -16.75 15.84 -10.43
N ASN A 299 -17.18 17.01 -9.96
CA ASN A 299 -17.68 17.18 -8.59
C ASN A 299 -18.88 16.25 -8.35
N GLY A 300 -18.90 15.55 -7.21
CA GLY A 300 -19.93 14.57 -6.86
C GLY A 300 -19.67 13.16 -7.40
N TYR A 301 -18.54 12.92 -8.09
CA TYR A 301 -18.09 11.57 -8.38
C TYR A 301 -17.78 10.81 -7.08
N GLU A 302 -18.16 9.54 -6.99
CA GLU A 302 -17.78 8.66 -5.89
C GLU A 302 -17.01 7.44 -6.43
N PRO A 303 -15.89 7.06 -5.80
CA PRO A 303 -15.07 5.96 -6.26
C PRO A 303 -15.65 4.60 -5.85
N ASN A 304 -15.23 3.54 -6.53
CA ASN A 304 -15.53 2.17 -6.13
C ASN A 304 -14.38 1.59 -5.30
N GLU A 305 -14.71 0.65 -4.41
CA GLU A 305 -13.71 -0.11 -3.64
C GLU A 305 -12.63 -0.68 -4.58
N GLY A 306 -11.36 -0.39 -4.29
CA GLY A 306 -10.20 -0.79 -5.08
C GLY A 306 -9.72 0.26 -6.09
N ASP A 307 -10.48 1.33 -6.32
CA ASP A 307 -10.03 2.45 -7.16
C ASP A 307 -8.81 3.17 -6.53
N GLN A 308 -7.99 3.78 -7.37
CA GLN A 308 -6.88 4.61 -6.92
C GLN A 308 -7.29 6.09 -6.98
N VAL A 309 -7.27 6.76 -5.84
CA VAL A 309 -7.46 8.21 -5.74
C VAL A 309 -6.10 8.87 -5.53
N LYS A 310 -5.66 9.65 -6.52
CA LYS A 310 -4.45 10.48 -6.44
C LYS A 310 -4.66 11.57 -5.39
N LEU A 311 -3.69 11.72 -4.51
CA LEU A 311 -3.67 12.74 -3.47
C LEU A 311 -2.81 13.95 -3.88
N ARG A 312 -2.02 13.82 -4.95
CA ARG A 312 -1.11 14.83 -5.47
C ARG A 312 -1.08 14.81 -6.99
#